data_AF-A0A1W9M2S0-F1
#
_entry.id   AF-A0A1W9M2S0-F1
#
_cell.length_a   1.000
_cell.length_b   1.000
_cell.length_c   1.000
_cell.angle_alpha   90.00
_cell.angle_beta   90.00
_cell.angle_gamma   90.00
#
_symmetry.space_group_name_H-M   'P 1'
#
loop_
_entity.id
_entity.type
_entity.pdbx_description
1 polymer ?
#
loop_
_entity_poly.entity_id
_entity_poly.type
_entity_poly.pdbx_seq_one_letter_code
_entity_poly.pdbx_strand_id
1 'polypeptide(L)' 'MQGKIEGKIEGKIEGKIEGKIEGKIEGKIELLENMYLQGLLSKEQFEEMAAPLRQELNALKEKKETAASVKDL' A
#
# COMPACT_ATOMS: atom_id res chain seq x y z
N MET A 1 -28.02 -1.97 18.03
CA MET A 1 -27.60 -3.12 17.19
C MET A 1 -27.12 -2.71 15.80
N GLN A 2 -27.58 -1.58 15.25
CA GLN A 2 -27.25 -1.11 13.89
C GLN A 2 -25.75 -0.81 13.68
N GLY A 3 -25.08 -0.16 14.64
CA GLY A 3 -23.65 0.17 14.54
C GLY A 3 -22.67 -1.02 14.48
N LYS A 4 -23.06 -2.23 14.91
CA LYS A 4 -22.21 -3.44 14.78
C LYS A 4 -22.21 -4.03 13.37
N ILE A 5 -23.28 -3.78 12.60
CA ILE A 5 -23.40 -4.27 11.21
C ILE A 5 -22.68 -3.28 10.28
N GLU A 6 -22.90 -1.97 10.48
CA GLU A 6 -22.22 -0.91 9.72
C GLU A 6 -20.70 -0.99 9.88
N GLY A 7 -20.17 -1.06 11.10
CA GLY A 7 -18.71 -1.16 11.33
C GLY A 7 -18.06 -2.44 10.79
N LYS A 8 -18.81 -3.55 10.64
CA LYS A 8 -18.30 -4.80 10.02
C LYS A 8 -18.27 -4.73 8.49
N ILE A 9 -19.22 -4.01 7.89
CA ILE A 9 -19.28 -3.82 6.43
C ILE A 9 -18.22 -2.81 6.02
N GLU A 10 -18.11 -1.69 6.73
CA GLU A 10 -17.08 -0.66 6.50
C GLU A 10 -15.68 -1.25 6.63
N GLY A 11 -15.37 -1.95 7.73
CA GLY A 11 -14.04 -2.54 7.91
C GLY A 11 -13.67 -3.60 6.86
N LYS A 12 -14.64 -4.33 6.29
CA LYS A 12 -14.39 -5.29 5.19
C LYS A 12 -14.18 -4.60 3.84
N ILE A 13 -14.87 -3.48 3.60
CA ILE A 13 -14.73 -2.70 2.38
C ILE A 13 -13.39 -1.95 2.40
N GLU A 14 -13.08 -1.28 3.51
CA GLU A 14 -11.80 -0.59 3.73
C GLU A 14 -10.62 -1.55 3.55
N GLY A 15 -10.59 -2.69 4.25
CA GLY A 15 -9.49 -3.65 4.13
C GLY A 15 -9.32 -4.25 2.73
N LYS A 16 -10.40 -4.38 1.94
CA LYS A 16 -10.31 -4.83 0.54
C LYS A 16 -9.81 -3.74 -0.40
N ILE A 17 -10.16 -2.48 -0.15
CA ILE A 17 -9.70 -1.35 -0.95
C ILE A 17 -8.22 -1.10 -0.66
N GLU A 18 -7.84 -1.06 0.61
CA GLU A 18 -6.46 -0.87 1.05
C GLU A 18 -5.55 -1.97 0.49
N GLY A 19 -5.90 -3.25 0.65
CA GLY A 19 -5.09 -4.35 0.10
C GLY A 19 -4.96 -4.33 -1.42
N LYS A 20 -5.97 -3.81 -2.15
CA LYS A 20 -5.88 -3.61 -3.61
C LYS A 20 -4.96 -2.45 -3.98
N ILE A 21 -4.91 -1.39 -3.18
CA ILE A 21 -4.04 -0.23 -3.44
C ILE A 21 -2.59 -0.61 -3.13
N GLU A 22 -2.35 -1.23 -1.97
CA GLU A 22 -1.03 -1.76 -1.59
C GLU A 22 -0.47 -2.70 -2.66
N GLY A 23 -1.26 -3.71 -3.06
CA GLY A 23 -0.83 -4.67 -4.08
C GLY A 23 -0.57 -4.05 -5.46
N LYS A 24 -1.24 -2.96 -5.82
CA LYS A 24 -0.94 -2.22 -7.07
C LYS A 24 0.41 -1.50 -6.99
N ILE A 25 0.74 -0.90 -5.84
CA ILE A 25 2.01 -0.19 -5.67
C ILE A 25 3.15 -1.22 -5.59
N GLU A 26 2.97 -2.31 -4.86
CA GLU A 26 3.92 -3.42 -4.77
C GLU A 26 4.21 -4.01 -6.16
N GLY A 27 3.17 -4.27 -6.97
CA GLY A 27 3.36 -4.76 -8.34
C GLY A 27 4.08 -3.76 -9.28
N LYS A 28 3.93 -2.45 -9.07
CA LYS A 28 4.71 -1.44 -9.82
C LYS A 28 6.18 -1.47 -9.43
N ILE A 29 6.49 -1.59 -8.14
CA ILE A 29 7.86 -1.70 -7.64
C ILE A 29 8.53 -2.97 -8.17
N GLU A 30 7.81 -4.10 -8.14
CA GLU A 30 8.28 -5.38 -8.69
C GLU A 30 8.57 -5.29 -10.20
N LEU A 31 7.72 -4.58 -10.97
CA LEU A 31 7.98 -4.34 -12.39
C LEU A 31 9.27 -3.53 -12.60
N LEU A 32 9.47 -2.46 -11.84
CA LEU A 32 10.68 -1.62 -11.93
C LEU A 32 11.93 -2.43 -11.55
N GLU A 33 11.83 -3.29 -10.54
CA GLU A 33 12.92 -4.17 -10.11
C GLU A 33 13.29 -5.17 -11.21
N ASN A 34 12.29 -5.79 -11.84
CA ASN A 34 12.52 -6.66 -13.00
C ASN A 34 13.16 -5.92 -14.17
N MET A 35 12.74 -4.69 -14.46
CA MET A 35 13.36 -3.87 -15.50
C MET A 35 14.82 -3.51 -15.17
N TYR A 36 15.13 -3.20 -13.92
CA TYR A 36 16.50 -2.98 -13.45
C TYR A 36 17.35 -4.24 -13.58
N LEU A 37 16.84 -5.40 -13.16
CA LEU A 37 17.53 -6.69 -13.28
C LEU A 37 17.79 -7.10 -14.74
N GLN A 38 16.90 -6.72 -15.66
CA GLN A 38 17.09 -6.91 -17.11
C GLN A 38 18.05 -5.90 -17.73
N GLY A 39 18.57 -4.93 -16.97
CA GLY A 39 19.44 -3.87 -17.46
C GLY A 39 18.72 -2.81 -18.31
N LEU A 40 17.38 -2.75 -18.26
CA LEU A 40 16.58 -1.76 -18.96
C LEU A 40 16.55 -0.40 -18.23
N LEU A 41 16.88 -0.40 -16.94
CA LEU A 41 17.01 0.78 -16.10
C LEU A 41 18.39 0.83 -15.47
N SER A 42 18.97 2.02 -15.36
CA SER A 42 20.10 2.24 -14.46
C SER A 42 19.63 2.18 -13.01
N LYS A 43 20.58 2.03 -12.07
CA LYS A 43 20.26 2.06 -10.64
C LYS A 43 19.62 3.39 -10.25
N GLU A 44 20.15 4.51 -10.77
CA GLU A 44 19.63 5.85 -10.51
C GLU A 44 18.19 6.00 -11.00
N GLN A 45 17.89 5.51 -12.21
CA GLN A 45 16.52 5.54 -12.77
C GLN A 45 15.55 4.68 -11.96
N PHE A 46 15.98 3.47 -11.57
CA PHE A 46 15.18 2.60 -10.71
C PHE A 46 14.85 3.29 -9.38
N GLU A 47 15.85 3.84 -8.69
CA GLU A 47 15.65 4.52 -7.41
C GLU A 47 14.76 5.75 -7.54
N GLU A 48 14.94 6.58 -8.58
CA GLU A 48 14.11 7.76 -8.83
C GLU A 48 12.63 7.39 -9.04
N MET A 49 12.36 6.29 -9.74
CA MET A 49 11.00 5.81 -10.00
C MET A 49 10.40 5.06 -8.80
N ALA A 50 11.20 4.29 -8.06
CA ALA A 50 10.74 3.46 -6.95
C ALA A 50 10.57 4.25 -5.65
N ALA A 51 11.38 5.29 -5.40
CA ALA A 51 11.32 6.12 -4.19
C ALA A 51 9.93 6.68 -3.88
N PRO A 52 9.22 7.36 -4.80
CA PRO A 52 7.87 7.87 -4.52
C PRO A 52 6.87 6.75 -4.25
N LEU A 53 7.00 5.61 -4.93
CA LEU A 53 6.13 4.44 -4.71
C LEU A 53 6.35 3.82 -3.32
N ARG A 54 7.61 3.73 -2.86
CA ARG A 54 7.94 3.27 -1.51
C ARG A 54 7.40 4.22 -0.44
N GLN A 55 7.51 5.54 -0.67
CA GLN A 55 6.94 6.54 0.22
C GLN A 55 5.40 6.43 0.30
N GLU A 56 4.73 6.27 -0.83
CA GLU A 56 3.28 6.08 -0.89
C GLU A 56 2.86 4.80 -0.15
N LEU A 57 3.55 3.69 -0.39
CA LEU A 57 3.29 2.42 0.29
C LEU A 57 3.48 2.52 1.81
N ASN A 58 4.54 3.17 2.27
CA ASN A 58 4.79 3.38 3.69
C ASN A 58 3.71 4.25 4.33
N ALA A 59 3.31 5.34 3.67
CA ALA A 59 2.25 6.22 4.18
C ALA A 59 0.90 5.49 4.29
N LEU A 60 0.61 4.52 3.41
CA LEU A 60 -0.58 3.67 3.51
C LEU A 60 -0.48 2.70 4.71
N LYS A 61 0.70 2.10 4.92
CA LYS A 61 0.95 1.20 6.06
C LYS A 61 0.86 1.93 7.40
N GLU A 62 1.42 3.14 7.50
CA GLU A 62 1.34 3.97 8.72
C GLU A 62 -0.10 4.40 9.05
N LYS A 63 -0.89 4.77 8.03
CA LYS A 63 -2.32 5.08 8.23
C LYS A 63 -3.09 3.89 8.79
N LYS A 64 -2.75 2.67 8.35
CA LYS A 64 -3.37 1.44 8.82
C LYS A 64 -3.01 1.12 10.27
N GLU A 65 -1.74 1.29 10.65
CA GLU A 65 -1.28 1.11 12.03
C GLU A 65 -1.95 2.13 12.97
N THR A 66 -2.04 3.40 12.53
CA THR A 66 -2.69 4.46 13.31
C THR A 66 -4.20 4.20 13.44
N ALA A 67 -4.88 3.76 12.38
CA ALA A 67 -6.30 3.41 12.42
C ALA A 67 -6.59 2.16 13.26
N ALA A 68 -5.64 1.24 13.38
CA ALA A 68 -5.74 0.08 14.27
C ALA A 68 -5.62 0.49 15.75
N SER A 69 -4.64 1.32 16.12
CA SER A 69 -4.44 1.75 17.51
C SER A 69 -5.55 2.63 18.08
N VAL A 70 -6.30 3.38 17.25
CA VAL A 70 -7.43 4.21 17.71
C VAL A 70 -8.70 3.39 17.95
N LYS A 71 -8.83 2.20 17.35
CA LYS A 71 -10.00 1.31 17.53
C LYS A 71 -9.97 0.52 18.85
N ASP A 72 -8.86 0.57 19.59
CA ASP A 72 -8.66 -0.13 20.88
C ASP A 72 -8.92 0.76 22.12
N LEU A 73 -9.32 2.03 21.93
CA LEU A 73 -9.79 2.97 22.98
C LEU A 73 -11.32 3.08 22.98
#